data_AF-A0A5C8DAM5-F1
#
_entry.id   AF-A0A5C8DAM5-F1
#
_cell.length_a   1.000
_cell.length_b   1.000
_cell.length_c   1.000
_cell.angle_alpha   90.00
_cell.angle_beta   90.00
_cell.angle_gamma   90.00
#
_symmetry.space_group_name_H-M   'P 1'
#
loop_
_entity.id
_entity.type
_entity.pdbx_description
1 polymer ?
#
loop_
_entity_poly.entity_id
_entity_poly.type
_entity_poly.pdbx_seq_one_letter_code
_entity_poly.pdbx_strand_id
1 'polypeptide(L)'
;MNMPLKPSAAQLIAPDTTGQNFYRNDQALADLLQIHLPGALFRHIEPHLDRLGALAGGHLDECARLADKHGPVLHQRDRFGNDKQWIEYHPAYRELERAAYGEFGIHAMSHRKGILGWADTYPAVAKHAFTFLFNQAEFGMGCPINVTDGAARLLSRFGDDALKAKYLDGLTQTDMAKLTQGGQFMTEKEGG
;
A
#
# COMPACT_ATOMS: atom_id res chain seq x y z
N MET A 1 40.79 -37.58 6.56
CA MET A 1 39.51 -37.42 7.30
C MET A 1 39.18 -35.95 7.33
N ASN A 2 38.23 -35.48 6.52
CA ASN A 2 37.73 -34.10 6.61
C ASN A 2 36.80 -34.02 7.82
N MET A 3 37.22 -33.29 8.84
CA MET A 3 36.38 -32.96 9.99
C MET A 3 35.24 -32.05 9.49
N PRO A 4 33.96 -32.35 9.77
CA PRO A 4 32.88 -31.48 9.34
C PRO A 4 33.07 -30.10 9.98
N LEU A 5 33.08 -29.06 9.15
CA LEU A 5 33.20 -27.68 9.59
C LEU A 5 32.13 -27.38 10.65
N LYS A 6 32.54 -26.81 11.79
CA LYS A 6 31.59 -26.34 12.81
C LYS A 6 30.63 -25.34 12.17
N PRO A 7 29.32 -25.44 12.44
CA PRO A 7 28.37 -24.45 11.95
C PRO A 7 28.80 -23.05 12.37
N SER A 8 28.73 -22.09 11.44
CA SER A 8 28.98 -20.69 11.79
C SER A 8 27.91 -20.22 12.79
N ALA A 9 28.23 -19.26 13.66
CA ALA A 9 27.25 -18.74 14.63
C ALA A 9 25.96 -18.22 13.97
N ALA A 10 26.04 -17.77 12.71
CA ALA A 10 24.88 -17.37 11.91
C ALA A 10 23.90 -18.53 11.63
N GLN A 11 24.39 -19.77 11.53
CA GLN A 11 23.56 -20.97 11.32
C GLN A 11 22.80 -21.42 12.58
N LEU A 12 23.03 -20.76 13.73
CA LEU A 12 22.28 -20.98 14.97
C LEU A 12 21.11 -20.01 15.12
N ILE A 13 21.00 -19.00 14.25
CA ILE A 13 19.92 -18.03 14.24
C ILE A 13 18.77 -18.60 13.41
N ALA A 14 17.54 -18.50 13.93
CA ALA A 14 16.36 -18.91 13.20
C ALA A 14 16.23 -18.11 11.88
N PRO A 15 15.82 -18.75 10.77
CA PRO A 15 15.57 -18.02 9.53
C PRO A 15 14.42 -17.03 9.72
N ASP A 16 14.47 -15.94 8.96
CA ASP A 16 13.37 -14.97 8.88
C ASP A 16 12.46 -15.24 7.66
N THR A 17 11.51 -14.33 7.44
CA THR A 17 10.52 -14.43 6.37
C THR A 17 10.96 -13.77 5.07
N THR A 18 12.20 -13.29 4.97
CA THR A 18 12.71 -12.61 3.77
C THR A 18 12.69 -13.53 2.56
N GLY A 19 12.21 -13.01 1.44
CA GLY A 19 12.05 -13.71 0.17
C GLY A 19 10.87 -14.69 0.11
N GLN A 20 10.12 -14.87 1.21
CA GLN A 20 8.95 -15.75 1.20
C GLN A 20 7.75 -15.06 0.55
N ASN A 21 6.82 -15.85 -0.01
CA ASN A 21 5.58 -15.31 -0.57
C ASN A 21 4.49 -15.33 0.51
N PHE A 22 4.10 -14.14 0.99
CA PHE A 22 3.16 -14.02 2.11
C PHE A 22 1.74 -14.48 1.77
N TYR A 23 1.33 -14.46 0.49
CA TYR A 23 0.04 -15.03 0.08
C TYR A 23 0.08 -16.56 0.11
N ARG A 24 1.13 -17.18 -0.45
CA ARG A 24 1.27 -18.65 -0.46
C ARG A 24 1.47 -19.26 0.92
N ASN A 25 2.07 -18.48 1.84
CA ASN A 25 2.28 -18.90 3.22
C ASN A 25 1.00 -18.81 4.07
N ASP A 26 -0.03 -18.11 3.60
CA ASP A 26 -1.29 -17.92 4.32
C ASP A 26 -2.45 -18.59 3.58
N GLN A 27 -2.53 -19.92 3.70
CA GLN A 27 -3.64 -20.70 3.13
C GLN A 27 -5.01 -20.24 3.67
N ALA A 28 -5.07 -19.78 4.93
CA ALA A 28 -6.31 -19.32 5.54
C ALA A 28 -6.86 -18.07 4.84
N LEU A 29 -6.00 -17.16 4.39
CA LEU A 29 -6.41 -16.02 3.56
C LEU A 29 -7.09 -16.49 2.27
N ALA A 30 -6.49 -17.43 1.53
CA ALA A 30 -7.07 -17.95 0.29
C ALA A 30 -8.44 -18.62 0.54
N ASP A 31 -8.53 -19.46 1.58
CA ASP A 31 -9.75 -20.16 1.95
C ASP A 31 -10.89 -19.19 2.30
N LEU A 32 -10.58 -18.14 3.08
CA LEU A 32 -11.55 -17.09 3.44
C LEU A 32 -12.02 -16.30 2.22
N LEU A 33 -11.11 -15.97 1.30
CA LEU A 33 -11.47 -15.23 0.08
C LEU A 33 -12.37 -16.07 -0.84
N GLN A 34 -12.15 -17.39 -0.91
CA GLN A 34 -12.99 -18.30 -1.68
C GLN A 34 -14.43 -18.38 -1.12
N ILE A 35 -14.60 -18.23 0.20
CA ILE A 35 -15.91 -18.17 0.86
C ILE A 35 -16.62 -16.84 0.59
N HIS A 36 -15.88 -15.73 0.65
CA HIS A 36 -16.47 -14.39 0.67
C HIS A 36 -16.55 -13.70 -0.71
N LEU A 37 -15.88 -14.22 -1.74
CA LEU A 37 -15.87 -13.63 -3.06
C LEU A 37 -16.56 -14.52 -4.11
N PRO A 38 -17.22 -13.93 -5.11
CA PRO A 38 -17.65 -14.67 -6.29
C PRO A 38 -16.44 -15.36 -6.94
N GLY A 39 -16.59 -16.62 -7.35
CA GLY A 39 -15.45 -17.41 -7.88
C GLY A 39 -14.76 -16.80 -9.09
N ALA A 40 -15.48 -16.03 -9.93
CA ALA A 40 -14.86 -15.31 -11.04
C ALA A 40 -13.94 -14.17 -10.58
N LEU A 41 -14.35 -13.44 -9.53
CA LEU A 41 -13.54 -12.39 -8.94
C LEU A 41 -12.34 -12.97 -8.19
N PHE A 42 -12.53 -14.04 -7.41
CA PHE A 42 -11.43 -14.73 -6.73
C PHE A 42 -10.33 -15.17 -7.71
N ARG A 43 -10.70 -15.91 -8.77
CA ARG A 43 -9.75 -16.34 -9.82
C ARG A 43 -9.05 -15.18 -10.52
N HIS A 44 -9.73 -14.03 -10.62
CA HIS A 44 -9.14 -12.83 -11.22
C HIS A 44 -8.09 -12.19 -10.30
N ILE A 45 -8.36 -12.07 -9.00
CA ILE A 45 -7.44 -11.39 -8.07
C ILE A 45 -6.31 -12.27 -7.57
N GLU A 46 -6.47 -13.60 -7.55
CA GLU A 46 -5.49 -14.53 -7.00
C GLU A 46 -4.08 -14.34 -7.60
N PRO A 47 -3.87 -14.22 -8.93
CA PRO A 47 -2.53 -13.95 -9.48
C PRO A 47 -1.94 -12.61 -9.02
N HIS A 48 -2.78 -11.61 -8.76
CA HIS A 48 -2.33 -10.30 -8.25
C HIS A 48 -1.96 -10.38 -6.76
N LEU A 49 -2.71 -11.14 -5.96
CA LEU A 49 -2.40 -11.41 -4.55
C LEU A 49 -1.12 -12.24 -4.42
N ASP A 50 -0.92 -13.23 -5.30
CA ASP A 50 0.32 -14.02 -5.36
C ASP A 50 1.54 -13.15 -5.67
N ARG A 51 1.41 -12.26 -6.67
CA ARG A 51 2.45 -11.27 -7.00
C ARG A 51 2.72 -10.33 -5.84
N LEU A 52 1.67 -9.77 -5.22
CA LEU A 52 1.82 -8.88 -4.07
C LEU A 52 2.48 -9.60 -2.89
N GLY A 53 2.11 -10.85 -2.62
CA GLY A 53 2.71 -11.66 -1.56
C GLY A 53 4.20 -11.90 -1.75
N ALA A 54 4.65 -12.13 -2.99
CA ALA A 54 6.08 -12.24 -3.31
C ALA A 54 6.82 -10.89 -3.18
N LEU A 55 6.18 -9.79 -3.58
CA LEU A 55 6.74 -8.45 -3.43
C LEU A 55 6.85 -8.04 -1.95
N ALA A 56 5.83 -8.38 -1.15
CA ALA A 56 5.70 -8.05 0.25
C ALA A 56 6.79 -8.71 1.11
N GLY A 57 7.17 -9.97 0.82
CA GLY A 57 8.33 -10.59 1.46
C GLY A 57 9.66 -10.30 0.78
N GLY A 58 9.67 -9.58 -0.34
CA GLY A 58 10.85 -9.36 -1.18
C GLY A 58 11.20 -7.89 -1.35
N HIS A 59 11.01 -7.35 -2.55
CA HIS A 59 11.44 -5.99 -2.88
C HIS A 59 10.76 -4.90 -2.04
N LEU A 60 9.48 -5.06 -1.70
CA LEU A 60 8.77 -4.08 -0.87
C LEU A 60 9.21 -4.14 0.59
N ASP A 61 9.57 -5.31 1.11
CA ASP A 61 10.17 -5.45 2.44
C ASP A 61 11.49 -4.65 2.54
N GLU A 62 12.38 -4.78 1.55
CA GLU A 62 13.61 -3.99 1.52
C GLU A 62 13.32 -2.49 1.42
N CYS A 63 12.34 -2.10 0.62
CA CYS A 63 11.92 -0.69 0.52
C CYS A 63 11.38 -0.16 1.85
N ALA A 64 10.56 -0.95 2.55
CA ALA A 64 10.01 -0.61 3.87
C ALA A 64 11.12 -0.40 4.90
N ARG A 65 12.05 -1.35 5.00
CA ARG A 65 13.22 -1.23 5.89
C ARG A 65 14.06 0.03 5.61
N LEU A 66 14.25 0.36 4.34
CA LEU A 66 14.96 1.59 3.94
C LEU A 66 14.15 2.85 4.28
N ALA A 67 12.84 2.86 4.03
CA ALA A 67 11.97 3.99 4.34
C ALA A 67 11.90 4.26 5.85
N ASP A 68 11.78 3.21 6.67
CA ASP A 68 11.79 3.29 8.13
C ASP A 68 13.12 3.86 8.66
N LYS A 69 14.24 3.40 8.09
CA LYS A 69 15.57 3.90 8.46
C LYS A 69 15.80 5.35 8.01
N HIS A 70 15.19 5.75 6.90
CA HIS A 70 15.37 7.06 6.26
C HIS A 70 14.04 7.83 6.23
N GLY A 71 13.53 8.15 7.42
CA GLY A 71 12.27 8.87 7.58
C GLY A 71 12.26 10.24 6.88
N PRO A 72 11.05 10.79 6.59
CA PRO A 72 10.92 12.04 5.83
C PRO A 72 11.54 13.24 6.53
N VAL A 73 12.17 14.13 5.76
CA VAL A 73 12.83 15.33 6.28
C VAL A 73 12.05 16.58 5.88
N LEU A 74 11.63 17.37 6.87
CA LEU A 74 11.00 18.67 6.64
C LEU A 74 12.06 19.75 6.42
N HIS A 75 11.97 20.42 5.27
CA HIS A 75 12.75 21.60 4.96
C HIS A 75 11.84 22.84 4.96
N GLN A 76 12.02 23.71 5.95
CA GLN A 76 11.14 24.87 6.12
C GLN A 76 11.42 25.97 5.10
N ARG A 77 12.71 26.21 4.81
CA ARG A 77 13.19 27.31 3.99
C ARG A 77 14.15 26.83 2.93
N ASP A 78 14.17 27.53 1.80
CA ASP A 78 15.20 27.32 0.79
C ASP A 78 16.53 27.99 1.20
N ARG A 79 17.57 27.78 0.38
CA ARG A 79 18.93 28.33 0.63
C ARG A 79 19.00 29.86 0.69
N PHE A 80 17.97 30.56 0.23
CA PHE A 80 17.88 32.03 0.25
C PHE A 80 17.02 32.55 1.41
N GLY A 81 16.49 31.66 2.26
CA GLY A 81 15.63 32.01 3.38
C GLY A 81 14.16 32.18 3.02
N ASN A 82 13.73 31.84 1.80
CA ASN A 82 12.31 31.89 1.45
C ASN A 82 11.57 30.71 2.09
N ASP A 83 10.40 30.98 2.67
CA ASP A 83 9.52 29.94 3.22
C ASP A 83 8.97 29.07 2.07
N LYS A 84 9.31 27.78 2.06
CA LYS A 84 8.89 26.82 1.01
C LYS A 84 8.23 25.55 1.53
N GLN A 85 8.55 25.12 2.75
CA GLN A 85 7.94 23.96 3.43
C GLN A 85 7.78 22.73 2.52
N TRP A 86 8.87 22.02 2.23
CA TRP A 86 8.80 20.76 1.49
C TRP A 86 9.31 19.58 2.32
N ILE A 87 8.76 18.41 2.03
CA ILE A 87 9.16 17.16 2.67
C ILE A 87 9.96 16.35 1.65
N GLU A 88 11.19 16.03 2.02
CA GLU A 88 12.05 15.12 1.27
C GLU A 88 11.79 13.68 1.74
N TYR A 89 11.55 12.79 0.79
CA TYR A 89 11.31 11.37 1.03
C TYR A 89 12.44 10.56 0.42
N HIS A 90 12.84 9.49 1.12
CA HIS A 90 13.74 8.51 0.55
C HIS A 90 13.10 7.84 -0.69
N PRO A 91 13.84 7.56 -1.78
CA PRO A 91 13.30 6.93 -2.98
C PRO A 91 12.54 5.62 -2.70
N ALA A 92 12.97 4.82 -1.72
CA ALA A 92 12.28 3.60 -1.30
C ALA A 92 10.81 3.84 -0.88
N TYR A 93 10.51 4.98 -0.25
CA TYR A 93 9.14 5.37 0.07
C TYR A 93 8.31 5.59 -1.20
N ARG A 94 8.92 6.17 -2.25
CA ARG A 94 8.26 6.39 -3.54
C ARG A 94 8.00 5.07 -4.29
N GLU A 95 8.86 4.07 -4.11
CA GLU A 95 8.63 2.71 -4.62
C GLU A 95 7.38 2.08 -3.98
N LEU A 96 7.23 2.21 -2.67
CA LEU A 96 6.06 1.75 -1.91
C LEU A 96 4.78 2.46 -2.37
N GLU A 97 4.83 3.79 -2.58
CA GLU A 97 3.73 4.56 -3.14
C GLU A 97 3.35 4.08 -4.54
N ARG A 98 4.33 3.88 -5.42
CA ARG A 98 4.08 3.41 -6.78
C ARG A 98 3.41 2.03 -6.77
N ALA A 99 3.85 1.13 -5.89
CA ALA A 99 3.22 -0.18 -5.76
C ALA A 99 1.76 -0.04 -5.26
N ALA A 100 1.53 0.65 -4.14
CA ALA A 100 0.20 0.74 -3.53
C ALA A 100 -0.82 1.52 -4.36
N TYR A 101 -0.46 2.72 -4.83
CA TYR A 101 -1.37 3.61 -5.56
C TYR A 101 -1.39 3.33 -7.05
N GLY A 102 -0.22 3.09 -7.64
CA GLY A 102 -0.10 2.97 -9.09
C GLY A 102 -0.38 1.56 -9.58
N GLU A 103 0.42 0.60 -9.13
CA GLU A 103 0.38 -0.75 -9.65
C GLU A 103 -0.86 -1.53 -9.17
N PHE A 104 -1.10 -1.55 -7.86
CA PHE A 104 -2.22 -2.28 -7.28
C PHE A 104 -3.49 -1.43 -7.15
N GLY A 105 -3.37 -0.09 -7.14
CA GLY A 105 -4.53 0.79 -7.07
C GLY A 105 -5.40 0.60 -5.83
N ILE A 106 -4.81 0.20 -4.69
CA ILE A 106 -5.53 -0.30 -3.50
C ILE A 106 -6.57 0.72 -3.01
N HIS A 107 -6.22 1.99 -2.98
CA HIS A 107 -7.09 3.10 -2.59
C HIS A 107 -8.32 3.28 -3.50
N ALA A 108 -8.21 2.94 -4.79
CA ALA A 108 -9.22 3.18 -5.81
C ALA A 108 -10.13 1.97 -6.07
N MET A 109 -9.77 0.78 -5.59
CA MET A 109 -10.46 -0.49 -5.85
C MET A 109 -11.98 -0.43 -5.64
N SER A 110 -12.43 0.23 -4.58
CA SER A 110 -13.85 0.33 -4.20
C SER A 110 -14.63 1.47 -4.87
N HIS A 111 -13.98 2.20 -5.79
CA HIS A 111 -14.51 3.45 -6.38
C HIS A 111 -14.41 3.50 -7.89
N ARG A 112 -13.33 2.98 -8.46
CA ARG A 112 -13.01 3.07 -9.89
C ARG A 112 -13.05 1.69 -10.53
N LYS A 113 -13.73 1.60 -11.67
CA LYS A 113 -13.73 0.40 -12.54
C LYS A 113 -12.42 0.29 -13.30
N GLY A 114 -12.04 -0.92 -13.71
CA GLY A 114 -10.83 -1.14 -14.52
C GLY A 114 -9.54 -1.27 -13.71
N ILE A 115 -9.59 -1.11 -12.38
CA ILE A 115 -8.43 -1.39 -11.52
C ILE A 115 -8.04 -2.85 -11.71
N LEU A 116 -6.75 -3.11 -11.94
CA LEU A 116 -6.18 -4.42 -12.28
C LEU A 116 -6.91 -5.15 -13.43
N GLY A 117 -7.60 -4.42 -14.32
CA GLY A 117 -8.32 -4.98 -15.45
C GLY A 117 -9.69 -5.58 -15.13
N TRP A 118 -10.22 -5.41 -13.90
CA TRP A 118 -11.59 -5.84 -13.58
C TRP A 118 -12.63 -4.88 -14.13
N ALA A 119 -13.70 -5.40 -14.72
CA ALA A 119 -14.70 -4.59 -15.40
C ALA A 119 -15.56 -3.71 -14.47
N ASP A 120 -15.56 -4.00 -13.17
CA ASP A 120 -16.35 -3.28 -12.17
C ASP A 120 -15.47 -2.79 -11.00
N THR A 121 -16.08 -2.17 -9.99
CA THR A 121 -15.42 -1.90 -8.71
C THR A 121 -15.32 -3.16 -7.86
N TYR A 122 -14.32 -3.22 -6.99
CA TYR A 122 -14.12 -4.33 -6.06
C TYR A 122 -14.96 -4.17 -4.80
N PRO A 123 -15.46 -5.28 -4.22
CA PRO A 123 -16.04 -5.27 -2.88
C PRO A 123 -14.96 -5.03 -1.83
N ALA A 124 -15.38 -4.56 -0.64
CA ALA A 124 -14.47 -4.28 0.47
C ALA A 124 -13.57 -5.48 0.85
N VAL A 125 -14.11 -6.70 0.79
CA VAL A 125 -13.35 -7.94 1.06
C VAL A 125 -12.14 -8.06 0.14
N ALA A 126 -12.31 -7.86 -1.16
CA ALA A 126 -11.21 -7.95 -2.12
C ALA A 126 -10.19 -6.83 -1.87
N LYS A 127 -10.63 -5.57 -1.69
CA LYS A 127 -9.72 -4.46 -1.34
C LYS A 127 -8.90 -4.76 -0.09
N HIS A 128 -9.54 -5.26 0.96
CA HIS A 128 -8.87 -5.53 2.23
C HIS A 128 -7.91 -6.72 2.16
N ALA A 129 -8.07 -7.66 1.22
CA ALA A 129 -7.05 -8.69 0.96
C ALA A 129 -5.72 -8.06 0.50
N PHE A 130 -5.78 -7.12 -0.45
CA PHE A 130 -4.59 -6.38 -0.90
C PHE A 130 -4.01 -5.50 0.21
N THR A 131 -4.88 -4.79 0.96
CA THR A 131 -4.45 -3.95 2.08
C THR A 131 -3.75 -4.79 3.15
N PHE A 132 -4.30 -5.96 3.48
CA PHE A 132 -3.75 -6.88 4.47
C PHE A 132 -2.36 -7.36 4.07
N LEU A 133 -2.20 -7.90 2.84
CA LEU A 133 -0.91 -8.38 2.36
C LEU A 133 0.13 -7.25 2.25
N PHE A 134 -0.25 -6.09 1.70
CA PHE A 134 0.66 -4.97 1.54
C PHE A 134 1.16 -4.45 2.91
N ASN A 135 0.26 -4.35 3.88
CA ASN A 135 0.61 -3.87 5.22
C ASN A 135 1.51 -4.84 6.01
N GLN A 136 1.66 -6.09 5.58
CA GLN A 136 2.64 -7.00 6.17
C GLN A 136 4.09 -6.61 5.82
N ALA A 137 4.30 -5.94 4.67
CA ALA A 137 5.60 -5.38 4.31
C ALA A 137 5.79 -3.98 4.89
N GLU A 138 4.76 -3.12 4.78
CA GLU A 138 4.86 -1.70 5.12
C GLU A 138 3.56 -1.22 5.80
N PHE A 139 3.58 -1.05 7.11
CA PHE A 139 2.41 -0.63 7.88
C PHE A 139 2.11 0.88 7.76
N GLY A 140 3.15 1.71 7.65
CA GLY A 140 3.01 3.17 7.63
C GLY A 140 2.21 3.68 6.43
N MET A 141 2.37 3.05 5.27
CA MET A 141 1.62 3.35 4.05
C MET A 141 0.15 2.94 4.10
N GLY A 142 -0.24 2.04 5.00
CA GLY A 142 -1.64 1.66 5.20
C GLY A 142 -2.53 2.86 5.58
N CYS A 143 -1.96 3.85 6.29
CA CYS A 143 -2.68 5.07 6.68
C CYS A 143 -3.07 5.93 5.46
N PRO A 144 -2.14 6.47 4.64
CA PRO A 144 -2.50 7.35 3.54
C PRO A 144 -3.36 6.64 2.46
N ILE A 145 -3.20 5.33 2.26
CA ILE A 145 -4.08 4.55 1.37
C ILE A 145 -5.54 4.61 1.84
N ASN A 146 -5.76 4.33 3.12
CA ASN A 146 -7.10 4.28 3.70
C ASN A 146 -7.72 5.68 3.85
N VAL A 147 -6.92 6.70 4.16
CA VAL A 147 -7.40 8.07 4.21
C VAL A 147 -7.78 8.58 2.80
N THR A 148 -7.04 8.19 1.76
CA THR A 148 -7.38 8.52 0.36
C THR A 148 -8.67 7.82 -0.08
N ASP A 149 -8.83 6.52 0.20
CA ASP A 149 -10.09 5.79 -0.02
C ASP A 149 -11.27 6.45 0.72
N GLY A 150 -11.09 6.77 2.00
CA GLY A 150 -12.09 7.44 2.82
C GLY A 150 -12.49 8.80 2.27
N ALA A 151 -11.51 9.61 1.82
CA ALA A 151 -11.75 10.90 1.18
C ALA A 151 -12.57 10.74 -0.12
N ALA A 152 -12.21 9.78 -0.98
CA ALA A 152 -12.98 9.48 -2.19
C ALA A 152 -14.42 9.05 -1.86
N ARG A 153 -14.60 8.20 -0.83
CA ARG A 153 -15.92 7.75 -0.37
C ARG A 153 -16.78 8.91 0.13
N LEU A 154 -16.23 9.76 1.00
CA LEU A 154 -16.94 10.91 1.57
C LEU A 154 -17.32 11.90 0.49
N LEU A 155 -16.38 12.25 -0.39
CA LEU A 155 -16.62 13.17 -1.49
C LEU A 155 -17.69 12.65 -2.46
N SER A 156 -17.60 11.36 -2.84
CA SER A 156 -18.59 10.72 -3.72
C SER A 156 -20.01 10.77 -3.14
N ARG A 157 -20.16 10.55 -1.82
CA ARG A 157 -21.47 10.50 -1.16
C ARG A 157 -22.04 11.86 -0.81
N PHE A 158 -21.20 12.78 -0.34
CA PHE A 158 -21.65 13.99 0.34
C PHE A 158 -21.13 15.29 -0.29
N GLY A 159 -20.17 15.21 -1.21
CA GLY A 159 -19.67 16.38 -1.93
C GLY A 159 -20.71 16.96 -2.88
N ASP A 160 -20.66 18.27 -3.10
CA ASP A 160 -21.38 18.91 -4.21
C ASP A 160 -20.74 18.54 -5.57
N ASP A 161 -21.43 18.87 -6.65
CA ASP A 161 -21.01 18.49 -8.00
C ASP A 161 -19.68 19.17 -8.40
N ALA A 162 -19.44 20.40 -7.93
CA ALA A 162 -18.22 21.14 -8.22
C ALA A 162 -16.99 20.49 -7.56
N LEU A 163 -17.10 20.08 -6.30
CA LEU A 163 -16.05 19.40 -5.56
C LEU A 163 -15.79 18.00 -6.11
N LYS A 164 -16.84 17.26 -6.45
CA LYS A 164 -16.73 15.94 -7.11
C LYS A 164 -15.97 16.06 -8.42
N ALA A 165 -16.39 16.99 -9.29
CA ALA A 165 -15.75 17.21 -10.59
C ALA A 165 -14.27 17.60 -10.45
N LYS A 166 -13.91 18.32 -9.39
CA LYS A 166 -12.54 18.79 -9.16
C LYS A 166 -11.62 17.72 -8.59
N TYR A 167 -12.07 16.89 -7.65
CA TYR A 167 -11.16 16.06 -6.84
C TYR A 167 -11.38 14.55 -6.96
N LEU A 168 -12.58 14.08 -7.32
CA LEU A 168 -12.90 12.65 -7.25
C LEU A 168 -12.08 11.83 -8.26
N ASP A 169 -11.81 12.39 -9.44
CA ASP A 169 -10.96 11.73 -10.42
C ASP A 169 -9.54 11.52 -9.85
N GLY A 170 -8.91 12.58 -9.36
CA GLY A 170 -7.55 12.54 -8.79
C GLY A 170 -7.43 11.59 -7.58
N LEU A 171 -8.44 11.54 -6.70
CA LEU A 171 -8.49 10.64 -5.54
C LEU A 171 -8.64 9.16 -5.90
N THR A 172 -8.87 8.84 -7.17
CA THR A 172 -8.99 7.45 -7.66
C THR A 172 -8.02 7.14 -8.80
N GLN A 173 -7.07 8.04 -9.09
CA GLN A 173 -6.07 7.85 -10.13
C GLN A 173 -5.00 6.82 -9.73
N THR A 174 -4.65 5.94 -10.68
CA THR A 174 -3.48 5.06 -10.57
C THR A 174 -2.29 5.60 -11.38
N ASP A 175 -2.50 6.65 -12.18
CA ASP A 175 -1.40 7.42 -12.75
C ASP A 175 -0.79 8.30 -11.65
N MET A 176 0.41 7.95 -11.20
CA MET A 176 1.11 8.66 -10.13
C MET A 176 1.33 10.15 -10.43
N ALA A 177 1.34 10.57 -11.70
CA ALA A 177 1.47 11.98 -12.07
C ALA A 177 0.16 12.77 -11.92
N LYS A 178 -0.99 12.08 -11.78
CA LYS A 178 -2.33 12.67 -11.64
C LYS A 178 -2.99 12.36 -10.30
N LEU A 179 -2.40 11.46 -9.52
CA LEU A 179 -2.90 11.06 -8.20
C LEU A 179 -3.00 12.27 -7.27
N THR A 180 -4.16 12.39 -6.63
CA THR A 180 -4.37 13.22 -5.45
C THR A 180 -4.53 12.30 -4.25
N GLN A 181 -3.80 12.55 -3.17
CA GLN A 181 -3.92 11.79 -1.93
C GLN A 181 -4.84 12.54 -0.94
N GLY A 182 -5.57 11.79 -0.12
CA GLY A 182 -6.41 12.34 0.94
C GLY A 182 -5.62 12.57 2.24
N GLY A 183 -6.03 13.57 3.01
CA GLY A 183 -5.60 13.80 4.38
C GLY A 183 -6.81 14.00 5.29
N GLN A 184 -6.70 13.60 6.56
CA GLN A 184 -7.72 13.84 7.59
C GLN A 184 -7.07 14.51 8.78
N PHE A 185 -7.28 15.82 8.90
CA PHE A 185 -6.74 16.65 9.98
C PHE A 185 -7.84 16.90 11.00
N MET A 186 -8.17 15.84 11.75
CA MET A 186 -9.24 15.86 12.76
C MET A 186 -8.72 16.20 14.16
N THR A 187 -7.51 15.71 14.49
CA THR A 187 -6.91 15.85 15.81
C THR A 187 -6.31 17.24 15.98
N GLU A 188 -6.73 17.94 17.03
CA GLU A 188 -6.17 19.23 17.45
C GLU A 188 -5.45 19.09 18.81
N LYS A 189 -4.92 20.19 19.35
CA LYS A 189 -4.15 20.16 20.62
C LYS A 189 -5.03 19.72 21.80
N GLU A 190 -6.31 20.03 21.72
CA GLU A 190 -7.34 19.82 22.73
C GLU A 190 -7.83 18.37 22.79
N GLY A 191 -7.65 17.60 21.72
CA GLY A 191 -8.07 16.20 21.64
C GLY A 191 -8.45 15.77 20.21
N GLY A 192 -8.64 14.47 20.03
CA GLY A 192 -9.08 13.82 18.79
C GLY A 192 -9.80 12.51 19.05
#